data_AF-A0A9Q5HSP6-F1
#
_entry.id   AF-A0A9Q5HSP6-F1
#
_cell.length_a   1.000
_cell.length_b   1.000
_cell.length_c   1.000
_cell.angle_alpha   90.00
_cell.angle_beta   90.00
_cell.angle_gamma   90.00
#
_symmetry.space_group_name_H-M   'P 1'
#
loop_
_entity.id
_entity.type
_entity.pdbx_description
1 polymer ?
#
loop_
_entity_poly.entity_id
_entity_poly.type
_entity_poly.pdbx_seq_one_letter_code
_entity_poly.pdbx_strand_id
1 'polypeptide(L)'
;MIVFYNLLSLVFIFLRIVYIAIKTMSYEAKFQKAVEIVQGLPKDGPVKPTQDEQLYFYKYYKQATIGDVDVPRPSGLLDFAGKAKWDAWSEVKGTSKEAAQKLYVEKLLEILEKAPKEFAEEYIKTINEA
;
A
#
# COMPACT_ATOMS: atom_id res chain seq x y z
N MET A 1 -6.77 -41.12 18.14
CA MET A 1 -7.45 -40.28 17.13
C MET A 1 -7.34 -38.79 17.45
N ILE A 2 -7.74 -38.31 18.64
CA ILE A 2 -7.71 -36.89 19.05
C ILE A 2 -6.30 -36.23 19.00
N VAL A 3 -5.24 -36.95 19.39
CA VAL A 3 -3.86 -36.42 19.42
C VAL A 3 -3.33 -36.09 18.01
N PHE A 4 -3.73 -36.87 17.00
CA PHE A 4 -3.30 -36.67 15.61
C PHE A 4 -3.92 -35.41 14.99
N TYR A 5 -5.20 -35.14 15.28
CA TYR A 5 -5.87 -33.91 14.84
C TYR A 5 -5.27 -32.65 15.48
N ASN A 6 -4.89 -32.71 16.76
CA ASN A 6 -4.22 -31.60 17.43
C ASN A 6 -2.87 -31.28 16.78
N LEU A 7 -2.04 -32.29 16.51
CA LEU A 7 -0.74 -32.11 15.85
C LEU A 7 -0.89 -31.60 14.41
N LEU A 8 -1.83 -32.16 13.64
CA LEU A 8 -2.10 -31.73 12.27
C LEU A 8 -2.63 -30.28 12.21
N SER A 9 -3.53 -29.90 13.13
CA SER A 9 -4.02 -28.53 13.25
C SER A 9 -2.90 -27.54 13.61
N LEU A 10 -2.00 -27.92 14.52
CA LEU A 10 -0.83 -27.11 14.89
C LEU A 10 0.11 -26.88 13.69
N VAL A 11 0.35 -27.91 12.88
CA VAL A 11 1.16 -27.79 11.65
C VAL A 11 0.49 -26.85 10.64
N PHE A 12 -0.82 -26.94 10.42
CA PHE A 12 -1.53 -26.01 9.54
C PHE A 12 -1.53 -24.57 10.05
N ILE A 13 -1.69 -24.37 11.35
CA ILE A 13 -1.59 -23.04 11.97
C ILE A 13 -0.17 -22.49 11.81
N PHE A 14 0.85 -23.30 12.05
CA PHE A 14 2.25 -22.90 11.84
C PHE A 14 2.55 -22.57 10.38
N LEU A 15 2.14 -23.41 9.43
CA LEU A 15 2.28 -23.14 7.99
C LEU A 15 1.54 -21.86 7.58
N ARG A 16 0.35 -21.62 8.13
CA ARG A 16 -0.39 -20.38 7.89
C ARG A 16 0.32 -19.16 8.47
N ILE A 17 0.87 -19.26 9.68
CA ILE A 17 1.64 -18.18 10.32
C ILE A 17 2.91 -17.89 9.51
N VAL A 18 3.65 -18.92 9.11
CA VAL A 18 4.86 -18.80 8.30
C VAL A 18 4.53 -18.22 6.92
N TYR A 19 3.47 -18.68 6.27
CA TYR A 19 3.01 -18.12 4.99
C TYR A 19 2.62 -16.64 5.14
N ILE A 20 1.88 -16.28 6.19
CA ILE A 20 1.54 -14.89 6.48
C ILE A 20 2.83 -14.08 6.69
N ALA A 21 3.76 -14.55 7.54
CA ALA A 21 5.01 -13.85 7.81
C ALA A 21 5.86 -13.63 6.55
N ILE A 22 6.06 -14.66 5.72
CA ILE A 22 6.81 -14.57 4.45
C ILE A 22 6.13 -13.60 3.47
N LYS A 23 4.80 -13.70 3.32
CA LYS A 23 4.05 -12.79 2.45
C LYS A 23 4.08 -11.36 2.96
N THR A 24 4.13 -11.15 4.28
CA THR A 24 4.13 -9.82 4.89
C THR A 24 5.50 -9.14 4.79
N MET A 25 6.59 -9.87 5.05
CA MET A 25 7.98 -9.38 4.82
C MET A 25 8.22 -8.98 3.36
N SER A 26 7.50 -9.61 2.42
CA SER A 26 7.58 -9.25 1.00
C SER A 26 7.04 -7.86 0.68
N TYR A 27 6.08 -7.30 1.43
CA TYR A 27 5.44 -6.04 1.02
C TYR A 27 6.22 -4.77 1.39
N GLU A 28 7.13 -4.82 2.36
CA GLU A 28 7.91 -3.64 2.75
C GLU A 28 8.88 -3.20 1.63
N ALA A 29 9.64 -4.15 1.06
CA ALA A 29 10.54 -3.89 -0.05
C ALA A 29 9.78 -3.42 -1.30
N LYS A 30 8.66 -4.08 -1.61
CA LYS A 30 7.74 -3.69 -2.70
C LYS A 30 7.16 -2.30 -2.49
N PHE A 31 6.78 -1.96 -1.26
CA PHE A 31 6.27 -0.64 -0.92
C PHE A 31 7.33 0.44 -1.13
N GLN A 32 8.56 0.22 -0.68
CA GLN A 32 9.65 1.17 -0.90
C GLN A 32 9.88 1.42 -2.41
N LYS A 33 9.88 0.36 -3.22
CA LYS A 33 9.98 0.49 -4.68
C LYS A 33 8.77 1.19 -5.30
N ALA A 34 7.56 0.87 -4.84
CA ALA A 34 6.35 1.54 -5.29
C ALA A 34 6.36 3.05 -4.97
N VAL A 35 6.85 3.44 -3.79
CA VAL A 35 7.01 4.85 -3.39
C VAL A 35 8.01 5.56 -4.30
N GLU A 36 9.17 4.95 -4.56
CA GLU A 36 10.18 5.48 -5.48
C GLU A 36 9.59 5.71 -6.89
N ILE A 37 8.83 4.74 -7.40
CA ILE A 37 8.17 4.83 -8.70
C ILE A 37 7.14 5.97 -8.70
N VAL A 38 6.20 6.01 -7.75
CA VAL A 38 5.14 7.04 -7.71
C VAL A 38 5.73 8.45 -7.59
N GLN A 39 6.81 8.63 -6.83
CA GLN A 39 7.51 9.92 -6.72
C GLN A 39 8.28 10.30 -7.98
N GLY A 40 8.76 9.30 -8.73
CA GLY A 40 9.52 9.48 -9.97
C GLY A 40 8.66 9.60 -11.24
N LEU A 41 7.33 9.39 -11.17
CA LEU A 41 6.46 9.48 -12.33
C LEU A 41 6.46 10.89 -12.94
N PRO A 42 6.69 11.02 -14.27
CA PRO A 42 6.63 12.32 -14.93
C PRO A 42 5.19 12.87 -14.93
N LYS A 43 5.04 14.17 -14.65
CA LYS A 43 3.73 14.85 -14.52
C LYS A 43 2.82 14.72 -15.77
N ASP A 44 3.45 14.63 -16.94
CA ASP A 44 2.80 14.52 -18.24
C ASP A 44 3.18 13.20 -18.94
N GLY A 45 3.44 12.17 -18.13
CA GLY A 45 3.74 10.83 -18.59
C GLY A 45 2.51 9.98 -18.96
N PRO A 46 2.75 8.80 -19.54
CA PRO A 46 1.70 7.84 -19.86
C PRO A 46 1.05 7.21 -18.62
N VAL A 47 1.73 7.24 -17.48
CA VAL A 47 1.21 6.81 -16.18
C VAL A 47 0.97 8.05 -15.33
N LYS A 48 -0.29 8.50 -15.28
CA LYS A 48 -0.69 9.70 -14.53
C LYS A 48 -1.81 9.38 -13.56
N PRO A 49 -1.50 9.26 -12.25
CA PRO A 49 -2.53 9.06 -11.24
C PRO A 49 -3.51 10.24 -11.21
N THR A 50 -4.80 9.92 -11.22
CA THR A 50 -5.91 10.85 -10.96
C THR A 50 -5.78 11.49 -9.57
N GLN A 51 -6.51 12.57 -9.32
CA GLN A 51 -6.51 13.21 -8.01
C GLN A 51 -6.93 12.25 -6.88
N ASP A 52 -7.91 11.39 -7.13
CA ASP A 52 -8.37 10.40 -6.15
C ASP A 52 -7.32 9.33 -5.89
N GLU A 53 -6.59 8.89 -6.93
CA GLU A 53 -5.47 7.96 -6.78
C GLU A 53 -4.30 8.61 -6.03
N GLN A 54 -4.03 9.90 -6.23
CA GLN A 54 -3.02 10.63 -5.45
C GLN A 54 -3.40 10.70 -3.96
N LEU A 55 -4.68 10.93 -3.64
CA LEU A 55 -5.17 10.89 -2.26
C LEU A 55 -5.12 9.47 -1.68
N TYR A 56 -5.39 8.45 -2.50
CA TYR A 56 -5.24 7.04 -2.12
C TYR A 56 -3.78 6.71 -1.76
N PHE A 57 -2.82 7.10 -2.60
CA PHE A 57 -1.41 6.93 -2.29
C PHE A 57 -1.02 7.71 -1.03
N TYR A 58 -1.48 8.95 -0.90
CA TYR A 58 -1.20 9.75 0.29
C TYR A 58 -1.67 9.07 1.57
N LYS A 59 -2.94 8.62 1.64
CA LYS A 59 -3.49 8.05 2.88
C LYS A 59 -2.76 6.78 3.31
N TYR A 60 -2.47 5.87 2.38
CA TYR A 60 -1.77 4.64 2.71
C TYR A 60 -0.26 4.84 2.91
N TYR A 61 0.36 5.82 2.26
CA TYR A 61 1.74 6.19 2.57
C TYR A 61 1.87 6.70 4.01
N LYS A 62 0.98 7.61 4.43
CA LYS A 62 0.97 8.14 5.79
C LYS A 62 0.69 7.04 6.82
N GLN A 63 -0.29 6.18 6.56
CA GLN A 63 -0.62 5.06 7.43
C GLN A 63 0.51 4.02 7.51
N ALA A 64 1.19 3.71 6.40
CA ALA A 64 2.31 2.78 6.37
C ALA A 64 3.55 3.30 7.11
N THR A 65 3.80 4.61 7.05
CA THR A 65 5.03 5.20 7.61
C THR A 65 4.84 5.64 9.07
N ILE A 66 3.78 6.39 9.34
CA ILE A 66 3.50 6.99 10.66
C ILE A 66 2.54 6.12 11.46
N GLY A 67 1.51 5.59 10.82
CA GLY A 67 0.38 4.95 11.47
C GLY A 67 -0.83 5.88 11.49
N ASP A 68 -1.68 5.74 12.51
CA ASP A 68 -2.88 6.54 12.67
C ASP A 68 -2.60 8.05 12.68
N VAL A 69 -3.53 8.83 12.11
CA VAL A 69 -3.46 10.29 12.12
C VAL A 69 -3.32 10.84 13.54
N ASP A 70 -2.28 11.64 13.74
CA ASP A 70 -1.85 12.19 15.02
C ASP A 70 -1.87 13.73 15.09
N VAL A 71 -2.25 14.37 13.98
CA VAL A 71 -2.33 15.83 13.84
C VAL A 71 -3.78 16.31 13.78
N PRO A 72 -4.09 17.53 14.27
CA PRO A 72 -5.42 18.09 14.15
C PRO A 72 -5.79 18.37 12.69
N ARG A 73 -7.09 18.27 12.39
CA ARG A 73 -7.62 18.62 11.06
C ARG A 73 -7.39 20.12 10.76
N PRO A 74 -6.92 20.50 9.56
CA PRO A 74 -6.72 21.90 9.20
C PRO A 74 -8.00 22.73 9.35
N SER A 75 -7.91 23.85 10.07
CA SER A 75 -9.05 24.73 10.39
C SER A 75 -9.25 25.88 9.38
N GLY A 76 -8.24 26.18 8.54
CA GLY A 76 -8.29 27.27 7.56
C GLY A 76 -9.42 27.06 6.53
N LEU A 77 -10.24 28.10 6.31
CA LEU A 77 -11.41 28.01 5.41
C LEU A 77 -11.04 27.71 3.95
N LEU A 78 -9.86 28.15 3.50
CA LEU A 78 -9.40 28.01 2.11
C LEU A 78 -8.41 26.84 1.89
N ASP A 79 -8.07 26.08 2.92
CA ASP A 79 -7.15 24.94 2.80
C ASP A 79 -7.88 23.65 2.39
N PHE A 80 -8.40 23.63 1.16
CA PHE A 80 -9.14 22.48 0.64
C PHE A 80 -8.24 21.24 0.45
N ALA A 81 -7.00 21.44 0.00
CA ALA A 81 -6.06 20.35 -0.25
C ALA A 81 -5.56 19.71 1.05
N GLY A 82 -5.23 20.51 2.06
CA GLY A 82 -4.85 20.01 3.39
C GLY A 82 -5.99 19.25 4.05
N LYS A 83 -7.22 19.77 3.97
CA LYS A 83 -8.41 19.06 4.46
C LYS A 83 -8.62 17.72 3.74
N ALA A 84 -8.56 17.68 2.41
CA ALA A 84 -8.74 16.44 1.65
C ALA A 84 -7.69 15.38 2.00
N LYS A 85 -6.42 15.78 2.14
CA LYS A 85 -5.33 14.91 2.58
C LYS A 85 -5.57 14.36 4.00
N TRP A 86 -5.92 15.24 4.93
CA TRP A 86 -6.21 14.86 6.31
C TRP A 86 -7.40 13.91 6.38
N ASP A 87 -8.50 14.22 5.67
CA ASP A 87 -9.72 13.41 5.63
C ASP A 87 -9.41 12.01 5.08
N ALA A 88 -8.65 11.93 3.98
CA ALA A 88 -8.22 10.65 3.40
C ALA A 88 -7.35 9.82 4.38
N TRP A 89 -6.40 10.45 5.08
CA TRP A 89 -5.57 9.73 6.07
C TRP A 89 -6.39 9.31 7.31
N SER A 90 -7.29 10.17 7.79
CA SER A 90 -8.16 9.84 8.92
C SER A 90 -9.13 8.69 8.62
N GLU A 91 -9.54 8.51 7.35
CA GLU A 91 -10.44 7.44 6.91
C GLU A 91 -9.83 6.04 7.13
N VAL A 92 -8.51 5.91 7.04
CA VAL A 92 -7.81 4.60 7.11
C VAL A 92 -7.24 4.30 8.49
N LYS A 93 -7.67 5.05 9.51
CA LYS A 93 -7.27 4.84 10.91
C LYS A 93 -7.56 3.39 11.36
N GLY A 94 -6.62 2.79 12.09
CA GLY A 94 -6.67 1.40 12.55
C GLY A 94 -6.16 0.38 11.53
N THR A 95 -5.82 0.80 10.31
CA THR A 95 -5.16 -0.07 9.34
C THR A 95 -3.71 -0.30 9.77
N SER A 96 -3.25 -1.55 9.82
CA SER A 96 -1.86 -1.84 10.17
C SER A 96 -0.89 -1.30 9.11
N LYS A 97 0.38 -1.07 9.49
CA LYS A 97 1.39 -0.56 8.56
C LYS A 97 1.56 -1.50 7.37
N GLU A 98 1.56 -2.80 7.63
CA GLU A 98 1.74 -3.84 6.62
C GLU A 98 0.54 -3.89 5.66
N ALA A 99 -0.68 -3.76 6.19
CA ALA A 99 -1.89 -3.68 5.36
C ALA A 99 -1.87 -2.41 4.49
N ALA A 100 -1.42 -1.28 5.02
CA ALA A 100 -1.29 -0.04 4.27
C ALA A 100 -0.23 -0.13 3.16
N GLN A 101 0.94 -0.73 3.43
CA GLN A 101 1.98 -1.01 2.44
C GLN A 101 1.42 -1.85 1.28
N LYS A 102 0.72 -2.93 1.62
CA LYS A 102 0.07 -3.80 0.64
C LYS A 102 -0.93 -3.05 -0.23
N LEU A 103 -1.84 -2.29 0.38
CA LEU A 103 -2.87 -1.53 -0.35
C LEU A 103 -2.26 -0.46 -1.27
N TYR A 104 -1.15 0.15 -0.86
CA TYR A 104 -0.40 1.09 -1.69
C TYR A 104 0.19 0.39 -2.93
N VAL A 105 0.86 -0.76 -2.75
CA VAL A 105 1.46 -1.54 -3.84
C VAL A 105 0.39 -2.04 -4.81
N GLU A 106 -0.72 -2.60 -4.29
CA GLU A 106 -1.82 -3.10 -5.12
C GLU A 106 -2.45 -2.00 -5.98
N LYS A 107 -2.62 -0.79 -5.43
CA LYS A 107 -3.14 0.34 -6.21
C LYS A 107 -2.20 0.75 -7.34
N LEU A 108 -0.88 0.75 -7.10
CA LEU A 108 0.07 1.08 -8.15
C LEU A 108 0.05 0.03 -9.27
N LEU A 109 0.02 -1.26 -8.92
CA LEU A 109 -0.07 -2.34 -9.91
C LEU A 109 -1.36 -2.21 -10.74
N GLU A 110 -2.50 -1.92 -10.12
CA GLU A 110 -3.78 -1.69 -10.83
C GLU A 110 -3.69 -0.54 -11.85
N ILE A 111 -3.01 0.56 -11.49
CA ILE A 111 -2.81 1.70 -12.39
C ILE A 111 -1.89 1.33 -13.55
N LEU A 112 -0.79 0.62 -13.26
CA LEU A 112 0.18 0.19 -14.25
C LEU A 112 -0.41 -0.81 -15.25
N GLU A 113 -1.28 -1.72 -14.82
CA GLU A 113 -1.97 -2.67 -15.70
C GLU A 113 -2.89 -1.99 -16.73
N LYS A 114 -3.39 -0.79 -16.42
CA LYS A 114 -4.23 0.02 -17.33
C LYS A 114 -3.41 0.94 -18.24
N ALA A 115 -2.13 1.14 -17.95
CA ALA A 115 -1.25 2.01 -18.72
C ALA A 115 -0.68 1.28 -19.96
N PRO A 116 -0.13 2.01 -20.94
CA PRO A 116 0.52 1.39 -22.09
C PRO A 116 1.65 0.46 -21.65
N LYS A 117 1.60 -0.77 -22.16
CA LYS A 117 2.38 -1.91 -21.67
C LYS A 117 3.88 -1.66 -21.70
N GLU A 118 4.35 -0.97 -22.74
CA GLU A 118 5.76 -0.65 -22.97
C GLU A 118 6.37 0.23 -21.86
N PHE A 119 5.54 0.99 -21.15
CA PHE A 119 5.97 1.84 -20.03
C PHE A 119 5.75 1.18 -18.67
N ALA A 120 4.73 0.32 -18.57
CA ALA A 120 4.33 -0.29 -17.30
C ALA A 120 5.11 -1.57 -16.95
N GLU A 121 5.55 -2.33 -17.96
CA GLU A 121 6.17 -3.65 -17.76
C GLU A 121 7.41 -3.60 -16.85
N GLU A 122 8.30 -2.63 -17.05
CA GLU A 122 9.51 -2.49 -16.24
C GLU A 122 9.19 -2.17 -14.79
N TYR A 123 8.21 -1.29 -14.55
CA TYR A 123 7.76 -0.96 -13.20
C TYR A 123 7.10 -2.16 -12.51
N ILE A 124 6.21 -2.87 -13.19
CA ILE A 124 5.55 -4.07 -12.65
C ILE A 124 6.58 -5.14 -12.31
N LYS A 125 7.55 -5.37 -13.19
CA LYS A 125 8.64 -6.32 -12.94
C LYS A 125 9.45 -5.92 -11.71
N THR A 126 9.87 -4.66 -11.63
CA THR A 126 10.66 -4.13 -10.51
C THR A 126 9.93 -4.27 -9.17
N ILE A 127 8.62 -4.03 -9.14
CA ILE A 127 7.80 -4.21 -7.93
C ILE A 127 7.65 -5.68 -7.58
N ASN A 128 7.51 -6.58 -8.56
CA ASN A 128 7.29 -8.00 -8.28
C ASN A 128 8.55 -8.73 -7.80
N GLU A 129 9.73 -8.27 -8.24
CA GLU A 129 11.04 -8.85 -7.93
C GLU A 129 11.69 -8.29 -6.64
N ALA A 130 11.10 -7.25 -6.04
CA ALA A 130 11.50 -6.71 -4.74
C ALA A 130 10.98 -7.54 -3.56
#